data_AF-A0A1A8EDU6-F1
#
_entry.id   AF-A0A1A8EDU6-F1
#
_cell.length_a   1.000
_cell.length_b   1.000
_cell.length_c   1.000
_cell.angle_alpha   90.00
_cell.angle_beta   90.00
_cell.angle_gamma   90.00
#
_symmetry.space_group_name_H-M   'P 1'
#
loop_
_entity.id
_entity.type
_entity.pdbx_description
1 polymer ?
#
loop_
_entity_poly.entity_id
_entity_poly.type
_entity_poly.pdbx_seq_one_letter_code
_entity_poly.pdbx_strand_id
1 'polypeptide(L)' 'PRTWLLGDHCVSQCPSGRYSWHGACIKCHPSCESCRGAGPLSCTSCPTNNFLLDSGLCSPKCPIGYFDNG' A
#
# COMPACT_ATOMS: atom_id res chain seq x y z
N PRO A 1 20.97 -3.70 12.50
CA PRO A 1 20.24 -3.18 11.31
C PRO A 1 19.05 -4.10 10.93
N ARG A 2 17.82 -3.58 10.91
CA ARG A 2 16.65 -4.32 10.40
C ARG A 2 16.65 -4.16 8.88
N THR A 3 17.00 -5.22 8.17
CA THR A 3 17.00 -5.26 6.70
C THR A 3 15.95 -6.25 6.21
N TRP A 4 15.40 -6.01 5.02
CA TRP A 4 14.39 -6.85 4.39
C TRP A 4 14.89 -7.38 3.05
N LEU A 5 14.62 -8.64 2.77
CA LEU A 5 14.96 -9.27 1.50
C LEU A 5 14.02 -8.78 0.39
N LEU A 6 14.58 -8.19 -0.67
CA LEU A 6 13.88 -7.77 -1.88
C LEU A 6 14.48 -8.50 -3.08
N GLY A 7 13.87 -9.63 -3.46
CA GLY A 7 14.45 -10.51 -4.48
C GLY A 7 15.76 -11.11 -3.96
N ASP A 8 16.88 -10.64 -4.48
CA ASP A 8 18.23 -11.17 -4.22
C ASP A 8 19.10 -10.24 -3.37
N HIS A 9 18.59 -9.08 -2.92
CA HIS A 9 19.34 -8.17 -2.06
C HIS A 9 18.57 -7.78 -0.79
N CYS A 10 19.30 -7.28 0.21
CA CYS A 10 18.73 -6.75 1.44
C CYS A 10 18.62 -5.23 1.37
N VAL A 11 17.42 -4.69 1.59
CA VAL A 11 17.14 -3.26 1.66
C VAL A 11 16.86 -2.80 3.09
N SER A 12 17.26 -1.57 3.41
CA SER A 12 16.94 -0.91 4.68
C SER A 12 15.52 -0.37 4.74
N GLN A 13 14.78 -0.38 3.63
CA GLN A 13 13.36 -0.04 3.56
C GLN A 13 12.77 -0.66 2.29
N CYS A 14 11.56 -1.22 2.38
CA CYS A 14 10.87 -1.72 1.19
C CYS A 14 10.43 -0.55 0.29
N PRO A 15 10.58 -0.67 -1.04
CA PRO A 15 10.12 0.35 -1.98
C PRO A 15 8.59 0.40 -2.04
N SER A 16 8.04 1.48 -2.60
CA SER A 16 6.59 1.66 -2.81
C SER A 16 5.97 0.46 -3.54
N GLY A 17 4.74 0.13 -3.16
CA GLY A 17 4.04 -1.08 -3.64
C GLY A 17 4.51 -2.37 -2.96
N ARG A 18 5.32 -2.30 -1.89
CA ARG A 18 5.73 -3.45 -1.09
C ARG A 18 5.71 -3.14 0.40
N TYR A 19 5.39 -4.14 1.21
CA TYR A 19 5.40 -4.03 2.66
C TYR A 19 6.39 -5.02 3.28
N SER A 20 6.95 -4.64 4.41
CA SER A 20 7.86 -5.50 5.17
C SER A 20 7.09 -6.58 5.93
N TRP A 21 7.34 -7.84 5.61
CA TRP A 21 6.73 -8.98 6.29
C TRP A 21 7.73 -10.10 6.50
N HIS A 22 7.87 -10.58 7.74
CA HIS A 22 8.77 -11.69 8.08
C HIS A 22 10.22 -11.53 7.58
N GLY A 23 10.74 -10.30 7.55
CA GLY A 23 12.10 -10.03 7.08
C GLY A 23 12.26 -9.99 5.54
N ALA A 24 11.16 -9.95 4.79
CA ALA A 24 11.15 -9.78 3.34
C ALA A 24 10.20 -8.65 2.90
N CYS A 25 10.41 -8.14 1.69
CA CYS A 25 9.54 -7.16 1.05
C CYS A 25 8.52 -7.86 0.15
N ILE A 26 7.29 -7.97 0.64
CA ILE A 26 6.18 -8.63 -0.05
C ILE A 26 5.43 -7.59 -0.89
N LYS A 27 5.02 -7.97 -2.11
CA LYS A 27 4.22 -7.10 -2.98
C LYS A 27 2.85 -6.83 -2.37
N CYS A 28 2.41 -5.59 -2.51
CA CYS A 28 1.05 -5.17 -2.20
C CYS A 28 0.04 -5.77 -3.17
N HIS A 29 -1.24 -5.69 -2.80
CA HIS A 29 -2.33 -6.00 -3.73
C HIS A 29 -2.29 -5.04 -4.93
N PRO A 30 -2.51 -5.51 -6.17
CA PRO A 30 -2.40 -4.69 -7.39
C PRO A 30 -3.37 -3.51 -7.45
N SER A 31 -4.42 -3.50 -6.62
CA SER A 31 -5.35 -2.38 -6.49
C SER A 31 -4.74 -1.16 -5.79
N CYS A 32 -3.55 -1.30 -5.21
CA CYS A 32 -2.99 -0.36 -4.25
C CYS A 32 -1.58 0.07 -4.64
N GLU A 33 -1.29 1.34 -4.43
CA GLU A 33 0.02 1.92 -4.72
C GLU A 33 0.99 1.69 -3.56
N SER A 34 0.51 1.76 -2.32
CA SER A 34 1.26 1.38 -1.12
C SER A 34 0.35 0.66 -0.14
N CYS A 35 0.91 -0.25 0.66
CA CYS A 35 0.18 -1.05 1.64
C CYS A 35 1.03 -1.30 2.88
N ARG A 36 0.36 -1.60 3.99
CA ARG A 36 0.99 -1.97 5.26
C ARG A 36 0.88 -3.48 5.55
N GLY A 37 0.12 -4.20 4.75
CA GLY A 37 -0.17 -5.61 4.98
C GLY A 37 -0.64 -6.33 3.72
N ALA A 38 -1.00 -7.60 3.89
CA ALA A 38 -1.53 -8.42 2.81
C ALA A 38 -2.97 -7.99 2.45
N GLY A 39 -3.31 -8.12 1.17
CA GLY A 39 -4.68 -7.99 0.68
C GLY A 39 -5.12 -6.56 0.32
N PRO A 40 -6.32 -6.42 -0.25
CA PRO A 40 -6.84 -5.16 -0.79
C PRO A 40 -7.30 -4.17 0.29
N LEU A 41 -7.45 -4.61 1.55
CA LEU A 41 -7.92 -3.81 2.69
C LEU A 41 -6.76 -3.23 3.53
N SER A 42 -5.52 -3.58 3.19
CA SER A 42 -4.33 -3.14 3.95
C SER A 42 -3.62 -1.97 3.26
N CYS A 43 -4.33 -1.22 2.43
CA CYS A 43 -3.73 -0.20 1.59
C CYS A 43 -3.54 1.09 2.37
N THR A 44 -2.48 1.82 2.03
CA THR A 44 -2.08 3.10 2.65
C THR A 44 -1.95 4.19 1.61
N SER A 45 -1.84 3.84 0.33
CA SER A 45 -2.04 4.76 -0.78
C SER A 45 -2.66 4.03 -1.96
N CYS A 46 -3.44 4.77 -2.72
CA CYS A 46 -4.15 4.29 -3.89
C CYS A 46 -3.59 4.94 -5.15
N PRO A 47 -3.65 4.24 -6.29
CA PRO A 47 -3.25 4.82 -7.57
C PRO A 47 -4.10 6.05 -7.90
N THR A 48 -3.58 6.91 -8.77
CA THR A 48 -4.29 8.10 -9.27
C THR A 48 -5.69 7.70 -9.79
N ASN A 49 -6.72 8.45 -9.38
CA ASN A 49 -8.16 8.19 -9.55
C ASN A 49 -8.82 7.23 -8.53
N ASN A 50 -8.09 6.65 -7.59
CA ASN A 50 -8.69 5.86 -6.51
C ASN A 50 -8.56 6.57 -5.17
N PHE A 51 -9.57 6.39 -4.32
CA PHE A 51 -9.62 6.92 -2.97
C PHE A 51 -9.35 5.81 -1.97
N LEU A 52 -8.54 6.12 -0.96
CA LEU A 52 -8.34 5.23 0.18
C LEU A 52 -9.55 5.34 1.11
N LEU A 53 -10.28 4.25 1.26
CA LEU A 53 -11.32 4.14 2.27
C LEU A 53 -10.73 3.93 3.66
N ASP A 54 -11.50 4.29 4.68
CA ASP A 54 -11.17 4.03 6.09
C ASP A 54 -10.99 2.52 6.38
N SER A 55 -11.66 1.67 5.60
CA SER A 55 -11.46 0.22 5.60
C SER A 55 -10.11 -0.24 5.04
N GLY A 56 -9.27 0.69 4.58
CA GLY A 56 -7.99 0.44 3.94
C GLY A 56 -8.11 -0.12 2.50
N LEU A 57 -9.28 0.01 1.88
CA LEU A 57 -9.54 -0.38 0.49
C LEU A 57 -9.32 0.80 -0.46
N CYS A 58 -8.74 0.53 -1.63
CA CYS A 58 -8.75 1.49 -2.74
C CYS A 58 -10.00 1.31 -3.59
N SER A 59 -10.80 2.37 -3.73
CA SER A 59 -11.99 2.37 -4.57
C SER A 59 -12.03 3.56 -5.52
N PRO A 60 -12.52 3.40 -6.75
CA PRO A 60 -12.73 4.51 -7.68
C PRO A 60 -13.90 5.44 -7.27
N LYS A 61 -14.72 5.03 -6.29
CA LYS A 61 -15.80 5.88 -5.76
C LYS A 61 -15.31 6.62 -4.52
N CYS A 62 -15.41 7.95 -4.53
CA CYS A 62 -15.23 8.76 -3.32
C CYS A 62 -16.15 8.24 -2.22
N PRO A 63 -15.66 8.06 -0.98
CA PRO A 63 -16.55 7.91 0.15
C PRO A 63 -17.44 9.16 0.24
N ILE A 64 -18.74 8.94 0.44
CA ILE A 64 -19.75 10.00 0.54
C ILE A 64 -19.34 10.89 1.74
N GLY A 65 -18.82 12.10 1.47
CA GLY A 65 -18.41 13.06 2.49
C GLY A 65 -16.97 13.60 2.39
N TYR A 66 -16.14 13.10 1.48
CA TYR A 66 -14.84 13.74 1.20
C TYR A 66 -15.05 14.87 0.17
N PHE A 67 -15.25 16.09 0.67
CA PHE A 67 -15.28 17.30 -0.15
C PHE A 67 -13.88 17.56 -0.69
N ASP A 68 -13.74 17.63 -2.01
CA ASP A 68 -12.57 18.29 -2.59
C ASP A 68 -12.70 19.78 -2.24
N ASN A 69 -11.81 20.29 -1.40
CA ASN A 69 -11.51 21.71 -1.47
C ASN A 69 -10.52 21.85 -2.62
N GLY A 70 -11.07 22.12 -3.80
CA GLY A 70 -10.32 22.48 -5.00
C GLY A 70 -9.36 23.64 -4.80
#